data_AF-A0A2D5X5H6-F1
#
_entry.id   AF-A0A2D5X5H6-F1
#
_cell.length_a   1.000
_cell.length_b   1.000
_cell.length_c   1.000
_cell.angle_alpha   90.00
_cell.angle_beta   90.00
_cell.angle_gamma   90.00
#
_symmetry.space_group_name_H-M   'P 1'
#
loop_
_entity.id
_entity.type
_entity.pdbx_description
1 polymer ?
#
loop_
_entity_poly.entity_id
_entity_poly.type
_entity_poly.pdbx_seq_one_letter_code
_entity_poly.pdbx_strand_id
1 'polypeptide(L)'
;MNQFYRPTIHRLANALMAGFNVRSDNSLVVALGNGTEKNNFEAIVSWVERTIQQRQLAAEEACIHVLIPQFERELQDWEFNRYSN
;
A
#
# COMPACT_ATOMS: atom_id res chain seq x y z
N MET A 1 10.84 6.19 19.48
CA MET A 1 10.59 6.11 18.02
C MET A 1 10.64 4.66 17.65
N ASN A 2 9.48 4.02 17.49
CA ASN A 2 9.42 2.58 17.19
C ASN A 2 10.11 2.33 15.86
N GLN A 3 11.18 1.54 15.91
CA GLN A 3 11.83 0.94 14.77
C GLN A 3 10.80 -0.01 14.14
N PHE A 4 9.91 0.54 13.30
CA PHE A 4 8.80 -0.22 12.73
C PHE A 4 9.35 -1.48 12.06
N TYR A 5 8.69 -2.60 12.34
CA TYR A 5 9.04 -3.94 11.91
C TYR A 5 9.01 -4.02 10.37
N ARG A 6 10.08 -3.55 9.73
CA ARG A 6 10.30 -3.55 8.28
C ARG A 6 9.96 -4.91 7.64
N PRO A 7 10.26 -6.07 8.28
CA PRO A 7 9.79 -7.37 7.77
C PRO A 7 8.27 -7.52 7.74
N THR A 8 7.54 -7.04 8.74
CA THR A 8 6.07 -7.12 8.80
C THR A 8 5.43 -6.22 7.75
N ILE A 9 5.93 -5.00 7.58
CA ILE A 9 5.47 -4.08 6.52
C ILE A 9 5.64 -4.72 5.14
N HIS A 10 6.81 -5.31 4.87
CA HIS A 10 7.05 -6.01 3.61
C HIS A 10 6.13 -7.22 3.43
N ARG A 11 5.84 -7.98 4.49
CA ARG A 11 4.87 -9.09 4.45
C ARG A 11 3.47 -8.60 4.13
N LEU A 12 3.01 -7.53 4.78
CA LEU A 12 1.72 -6.91 4.51
C LEU A 12 1.64 -6.39 3.06
N ALA A 13 2.69 -5.73 2.57
CA ALA A 13 2.76 -5.25 1.20
C ALA A 13 2.72 -6.41 0.19
N ASN A 14 3.44 -7.49 0.44
CA ASN A 14 3.38 -8.71 -0.39
C ASN A 14 1.97 -9.34 -0.37
N ALA A 15 1.31 -9.39 0.79
CA ALA A 15 -0.04 -9.91 0.91
C ALA A 15 -1.05 -9.09 0.09
N LEU A 16 -0.93 -7.75 0.12
CA LEU A 16 -1.74 -6.86 -0.71
C LEU A 16 -1.43 -7.05 -2.21
N MET A 17 -0.15 -7.07 -2.58
CA MET A 17 0.27 -7.25 -3.97
C MET A 17 -0.28 -8.56 -4.56
N ALA A 18 -0.20 -9.66 -3.79
CA ALA A 18 -0.74 -10.96 -4.18
C ALA A 18 -2.28 -10.97 -4.19
N GLY A 19 -2.92 -10.46 -3.13
CA GLY A 19 -4.38 -10.48 -2.98
C GLY A 19 -5.12 -9.67 -4.04
N PHE A 20 -4.53 -8.58 -4.51
CA PHE A 20 -5.10 -7.71 -5.54
C PHE A 20 -4.51 -7.98 -6.95
N ASN A 21 -3.70 -9.03 -7.10
CA ASN A 21 -3.04 -9.38 -8.36
C ASN A 21 -2.30 -8.19 -9.00
N VAL A 22 -1.64 -7.38 -8.16
CA VAL A 22 -0.90 -6.20 -8.61
C VAL A 22 0.34 -6.66 -9.38
N ARG A 23 0.48 -6.14 -10.60
CA ARG A 23 1.59 -6.45 -11.48
C ARG A 23 2.91 -5.87 -10.95
N SER A 24 4.01 -6.56 -11.23
CA SER A 24 5.38 -6.12 -10.93
C SER A 24 5.89 -5.03 -11.89
N ASP A 25 5.07 -4.00 -12.12
CA ASP A 25 5.42 -2.81 -12.90
C ASP A 25 5.45 -1.56 -12.01
N ASN A 26 5.26 -0.37 -12.59
CA ASN A 26 5.27 0.92 -11.89
C ASN A 26 3.96 1.72 -12.09
N SER A 27 2.89 1.08 -12.57
CA SER A 27 1.62 1.74 -12.88
C SER A 27 0.93 2.38 -11.67
N LEU A 28 1.16 1.84 -10.46
CA LEU A 28 0.57 2.32 -9.21
C LEU A 28 1.49 3.27 -8.42
N VAL A 29 2.71 3.56 -8.90
CA VAL A 29 3.61 4.50 -8.23
C VAL A 29 2.98 5.87 -8.08
N VAL A 30 2.29 6.35 -9.13
CA VAL A 30 1.58 7.64 -9.11
C VAL A 30 0.31 7.58 -8.23
N ALA A 31 -0.30 6.40 -8.12
CA ALA A 31 -1.52 6.21 -7.34
C ALA A 31 -1.26 6.18 -5.82
N LEU A 32 -0.24 5.41 -5.41
CA LEU A 32 -0.03 5.03 -4.02
C LEU A 32 1.22 5.68 -3.40
N GLY A 33 2.22 5.96 -4.24
CA GLY A 33 3.53 6.42 -3.81
C GLY A 33 3.54 7.86 -3.31
N ASN A 34 4.71 8.29 -2.85
CA ASN A 34 5.00 9.67 -2.47
C ASN A 34 6.00 10.35 -3.43
N GLY A 35 6.35 9.69 -4.53
CA GLY A 35 7.23 10.20 -5.58
C GLY A 35 8.69 9.75 -5.44
N THR A 36 9.00 8.84 -4.51
CA THR A 36 10.35 8.29 -4.33
C THR A 36 10.48 6.83 -4.77
N GLU A 37 9.35 6.17 -5.02
CA GLU A 37 9.26 4.74 -5.29
C GLU A 37 9.51 4.41 -6.75
N LYS A 38 10.22 3.30 -6.99
CA LYS A 38 10.64 2.88 -8.34
C LYS A 38 9.69 1.90 -8.99
N ASN A 39 8.85 1.24 -8.20
CA ASN A 39 7.93 0.19 -8.64
C ASN A 39 6.72 0.09 -7.70
N ASN A 40 5.72 -0.67 -8.10
CA ASN A 40 4.49 -0.86 -7.33
C ASN A 40 4.75 -1.45 -5.94
N PHE A 41 5.73 -2.35 -5.80
CA PHE A 41 6.03 -2.94 -4.50
C PHE A 41 6.53 -1.89 -3.51
N GLU A 42 7.47 -1.05 -3.93
CA GLU A 42 7.95 0.09 -3.13
C GLU A 42 6.79 1.06 -2.81
N ALA A 43 5.93 1.36 -3.79
CA ALA A 43 4.76 2.21 -3.58
C ALA A 43 3.79 1.64 -2.55
N ILE A 44 3.53 0.32 -2.59
CA ILE A 44 2.68 -0.36 -1.61
C ILE A 44 3.35 -0.37 -0.23
N VAL A 45 4.67 -0.58 -0.14
CA VAL A 45 5.41 -0.51 1.14
C VAL A 45 5.26 0.88 1.77
N SER A 46 5.54 1.94 1.02
CA SER A 46 5.33 3.33 1.49
C SER A 46 3.89 3.59 1.90
N TRP A 47 2.93 3.07 1.13
CA TRP A 47 1.51 3.21 1.42
C TRP A 47 1.11 2.51 2.72
N VAL A 48 1.59 1.28 2.96
CA VAL A 48 1.35 0.52 4.19
C VAL A 48 1.94 1.26 5.39
N GLU A 49 3.19 1.72 5.29
CA GLU A 49 3.85 2.49 6.35
C GLU A 49 3.06 3.75 6.70
N ARG A 50 2.70 4.54 5.69
CA ARG A 50 1.92 5.77 5.84
C ARG A 50 0.56 5.48 6.47
N THR A 51 -0.14 4.46 6.02
CA THR A 51 -1.48 4.11 6.51
C THR A 51 -1.45 3.66 7.96
N ILE A 52 -0.48 2.81 8.34
CA ILE A 52 -0.27 2.38 9.73
C ILE A 52 0.00 3.59 10.62
N GLN A 53 0.86 4.52 10.19
CA GLN A 53 1.16 5.73 10.95
C GLN A 53 -0.05 6.66 11.08
N GLN A 54 -0.75 6.95 9.99
CA GLN A 54 -1.91 7.85 9.97
C GLN A 54 -3.06 7.34 10.84
N ARG A 55 -3.27 6.02 10.85
CA ARG A 55 -4.32 5.37 11.65
C ARG A 55 -3.86 4.94 13.04
N GLN A 56 -2.61 5.22 13.40
CA GLN A 56 -2.01 4.83 14.68
C GLN A 56 -2.15 3.33 14.97
N LEU A 57 -2.02 2.50 13.94
CA LEU A 57 -2.12 1.05 14.04
C LEU A 57 -0.82 0.45 14.60
N ALA A 58 -0.93 -0.69 15.27
CA ALA A 58 0.24 -1.51 15.57
C ALA A 58 0.78 -2.15 14.28
N ALA A 59 2.09 -2.16 14.06
CA ALA A 59 2.67 -2.75 12.85
C ALA A 59 2.74 -4.29 12.95
N GLU A 60 1.57 -4.92 12.93
CA GLU A 60 1.36 -6.36 13.08
C GLU A 60 0.44 -6.92 11.99
N GLU A 61 0.44 -8.24 11.82
CA GLU A 61 -0.29 -8.90 10.73
C GLU A 61 -1.80 -8.70 10.81
N ALA A 62 -2.36 -8.54 12.01
CA ALA A 62 -3.78 -8.28 12.22
C ALA A 62 -4.27 -6.98 11.53
N CYS A 63 -3.37 -6.04 11.22
CA CYS A 63 -3.72 -4.82 10.50
C CYS A 63 -4.14 -5.07 9.06
N ILE A 64 -3.86 -6.25 8.49
CA ILE A 64 -4.27 -6.58 7.13
C ILE A 64 -5.79 -6.40 6.91
N HIS A 65 -6.60 -6.66 7.94
CA HIS A 65 -8.06 -6.46 7.88
C HIS A 65 -8.49 -5.00 7.72
N VAL A 66 -7.67 -4.06 8.18
CA VAL A 66 -7.90 -2.62 8.00
C VAL A 66 -7.30 -2.15 6.67
N LEU A 67 -6.14 -2.69 6.30
CA LEU A 67 -5.42 -2.31 5.09
C LEU A 67 -6.17 -2.74 3.81
N ILE A 68 -6.73 -3.95 3.76
CA ILE A 68 -7.46 -4.45 2.57
C ILE A 68 -8.56 -3.49 2.09
N PRO A 69 -9.56 -3.12 2.91
CA PRO A 69 -10.66 -2.28 2.43
C PRO A 69 -10.23 -0.85 2.09
N GLN A 70 -9.16 -0.35 2.72
CA GLN A 70 -8.62 0.96 2.35
C GLN A 70 -7.84 0.90 1.04
N PHE A 71 -7.04 -0.14 0.86
CA PHE A 71 -6.26 -0.35 -0.36
C PHE A 71 -7.18 -0.48 -1.57
N GLU A 72 -8.24 -1.28 -1.45
CA GLU A 72 -9.27 -1.43 -2.47
C GLU A 72 -9.89 -0.08 -2.86
N ARG A 73 -10.24 0.75 -1.87
CA ARG A 73 -10.80 2.08 -2.12
C ARG A 73 -9.83 2.97 -2.88
N GLU A 74 -8.56 3.01 -2.49
CA GLU A 74 -7.57 3.86 -3.18
C GLU A 74 -7.31 3.40 -4.62
N LEU A 75 -7.34 2.10 -4.88
CA LEU A 75 -7.27 1.58 -6.25
C LEU A 75 -8.50 1.99 -7.07
N GLN A 76 -9.71 1.85 -6.52
CA GLN A 76 -10.95 2.27 -7.20
C GLN A 76 -10.96 3.77 -7.49
N ASP A 77 -10.56 4.60 -6.53
CA ASP A 77 -10.47 6.05 -6.69
C ASP A 77 -9.47 6.41 -7.78
N TRP A 78 -8.31 5.74 -7.82
CA TRP A 78 -7.31 5.96 -8.87
C TRP A 78 -7.83 5.53 -10.25
N GLU A 79 -8.45 4.36 -10.37
CA GLU A 79 -9.03 3.88 -11.63
C GLU A 79 -10.10 4.85 -12.14
N PHE A 80 -11.02 5.28 -11.28
CA PHE A 80 -12.05 6.24 -11.63
C PHE A 80 -11.48 7.57 -12.16
N ASN A 81 -10.48 8.12 -11.47
CA ASN A 81 -9.82 9.36 -11.87
C ASN A 81 -9.01 9.23 -13.16
N ARG A 82 -8.50 8.03 -13.47
CA ARG A 82 -7.77 7.73 -14.71
C ARG A 82 -8.67 7.75 -15.94
N TYR A 83 -9.93 7.35 -15.81
CA TYR A 83 -10.89 7.34 -16.93
C TYR A 83 -11.73 8.62 -17.04
N SER A 84 -11.59 9.54 -16.08
CA SER A 84 -12.33 10.80 -16.03
C SER A 84 -11.55 12.01 -16.60
N ASN A 85 -10.31 11.79 -17.07
CA ASN A 85 -9.46 12.76 -17.77
C ASN A 85 -9.20 12.29 -19.21
#